data_AF-A0A6F8ZZX3-F1
#
_entry.id   AF-A0A6F8ZZX3-F1
#
_cell.length_a   1.000
_cell.length_b   1.000
_cell.length_c   1.000
_cell.angle_alpha   90.00
_cell.angle_beta   90.00
_cell.angle_gamma   90.00
#
_symmetry.space_group_name_H-M   'P 1'
#
loop_
_entity.id
_entity.type
_entity.pdbx_description
1 polymer ?
#
loop_
_entity_poly.entity_id
_entity_poly.type
_entity_poly.pdbx_seq_one_letter_code
_entity_poly.pdbx_strand_id
1 'polypeptide(L)' 'MGNRSVRDVPGIGPVQGRRLEDKGVTRADQMLGQYLVSGRDQGQFQGYLKKTTGANAKQQSDAYNGMREWTNNNM' A
#
# COMPACT_ATOMS: atom_id res chain seq x y z
N MET A 1 2.58 -8.59 7.19
CA MET A 1 2.32 -7.16 7.35
C MET A 1 1.72 -6.95 8.75
N GLY A 2 2.47 -7.27 9.81
CA GLY A 2 2.00 -7.03 11.19
C GLY A 2 2.16 -5.56 11.60
N ASN A 3 2.69 -5.31 12.79
CA ASN A 3 2.98 -3.96 13.31
C ASN A 3 4.18 -3.25 12.60
N ARG A 4 4.47 -3.64 11.35
CA ARG A 4 5.52 -3.03 10.52
C ARG A 4 5.06 -1.67 10.01
N SER A 5 6.02 -0.78 9.76
CA SER A 5 5.72 0.54 9.23
C SER A 5 5.14 0.42 7.82
N VAL A 6 4.27 1.36 7.44
CA VAL A 6 3.83 1.50 6.05
C VAL A 6 5.00 1.74 5.09
N ARG A 7 6.12 2.28 5.60
CA ARG A 7 7.36 2.52 4.84
C ARG A 7 8.11 1.23 4.51
N ASP A 8 7.83 0.13 5.20
CA ASP A 8 8.43 -1.18 4.91
C ASP A 8 7.75 -1.89 3.73
N VAL A 9 6.67 -1.31 3.19
CA VAL A 9 5.95 -1.85 2.04
C VAL A 9 6.74 -1.53 0.75
N PRO A 10 6.98 -2.52 -0.12
CA PRO A 10 7.61 -2.27 -1.42
C PRO A 10 6.92 -1.16 -2.20
N GLY A 11 7.68 -0.28 -2.85
CA GLY A 11 7.14 0.85 -3.59
C GLY A 11 6.74 2.07 -2.75
N ILE A 12 6.75 1.98 -1.41
CA ILE A 12 6.52 3.12 -0.52
C ILE A 12 7.84 3.78 -0.15
N GLY A 13 8.15 4.89 -0.81
CA GLY A 13 9.27 5.74 -0.44
C GLY A 13 8.96 6.69 0.73
N PRO A 14 9.95 7.46 1.22
CA PRO A 14 9.77 8.38 2.35
C PRO A 14 8.66 9.41 2.16
N VAL A 15 8.50 9.93 0.93
CA VAL A 15 7.46 10.90 0.59
C VAL A 15 6.07 10.27 0.63
N GLN A 16 5.93 9.06 0.06
CA GLN A 16 4.67 8.33 0.04
C GLN A 16 4.29 7.89 1.46
N GLY A 17 5.27 7.41 2.23
CA GLY A 17 5.12 7.04 3.63
C GLY A 17 4.61 8.18 4.49
N ARG A 18 5.22 9.37 4.39
CA ARG A 18 4.73 10.56 5.12
C ARG A 18 3.29 10.91 4.73
N ARG A 19 2.94 10.88 3.45
CA ARG A 19 1.57 11.16 2.98
C ARG A 19 0.56 10.12 3.47
N LEU A 20 0.97 8.86 3.62
CA LEU A 20 0.12 7.81 4.18
C LEU A 20 -0.06 8.02 5.68
N GLU A 21 1.01 8.36 6.40
CA GLU A 21 0.99 8.69 7.82
C GLU A 21 0.08 9.90 8.11
N ASP A 22 0.17 10.97 7.31
CA ASP A 22 -0.71 12.15 7.41
C ASP A 22 -2.20 11.80 7.21
N LYS A 23 -2.49 10.71 6.49
CA LYS A 23 -3.85 10.16 6.33
C LYS A 23 -4.24 9.11 7.36
N GLY A 24 -3.39 8.86 8.36
CA GLY A 24 -3.64 7.86 9.41
C GLY A 24 -3.30 6.42 9.01
N VAL A 25 -2.67 6.20 7.85
CA VAL A 25 -2.15 4.89 7.40
C VAL A 25 -0.67 4.82 7.74
N THR A 26 -0.35 4.54 9.00
CA THR A 26 1.03 4.52 9.51
C THR A 26 1.65 3.13 9.48
N ARG A 27 0.81 2.09 9.42
CA ARG A 27 1.23 0.69 9.47
C ARG A 27 0.86 -0.10 8.22
N ALA A 28 1.62 -1.16 7.96
CA ALA A 28 1.41 -2.03 6.81
C ALA A 28 0.07 -2.80 6.86
N ASP A 29 -0.42 -3.16 8.05
CA ASP A 29 -1.73 -3.82 8.24
C ASP A 29 -2.91 -2.90 7.84
N GLN A 30 -2.82 -1.60 8.12
CA GLN A 30 -3.81 -0.61 7.71
C GLN A 30 -3.84 -0.46 6.18
N MET A 31 -2.66 -0.45 5.55
CA MET A 31 -2.55 -0.39 4.09
C MET A 31 -3.08 -1.67 3.42
N LEU A 32 -2.86 -2.83 4.04
CA LEU A 32 -3.46 -4.10 3.66
C LEU A 32 -5.00 -4.04 3.78
N GLY A 33 -5.54 -3.45 4.84
CA GLY A 33 -6.97 -3.22 4.98
C GLY A 33 -7.54 -2.44 3.80
N GLN A 34 -6.86 -1.37 3.38
CA GLN A 34 -7.23 -0.61 2.20
C GLN A 34 -7.18 -1.44 0.91
N TYR A 35 -6.17 -2.30 0.75
CA TYR A 35 -6.06 -3.23 -0.37
C TYR A 35 -7.24 -4.23 -0.42
N LEU A 36 -7.64 -4.77 0.74
CA LEU A 36 -8.76 -5.70 0.85
C LEU A 36 -10.11 -5.03 0.59
N VAL A 37 -10.32 -3.80 1.08
CA VAL A 37 -11.53 -3.01 0.82
C VAL A 37 -11.69 -2.69 -0.67
N SER A 38 -10.58 -2.50 -1.39
CA SER A 38 -10.58 -2.36 -2.85
C SER A 38 -10.89 -3.67 -3.60
N GLY A 39 -11.30 -4.74 -2.90
CA GLY A 39 -11.62 -6.03 -3.50
C GLY A 39 -10.41 -6.73 -4.13
N ARG A 40 -9.18 -6.36 -3.71
CA ARG A 40 -7.92 -6.78 -4.34
C ARG A 40 -7.78 -6.34 -5.81
N ASP A 41 -8.61 -5.40 -6.27
CA ASP A 41 -8.53 -4.89 -7.63
C ASP A 41 -7.29 -4.00 -7.81
N GLN A 42 -6.49 -4.33 -8.81
CA GLN A 42 -5.25 -3.64 -9.10
C GLN A 42 -5.49 -2.17 -9.48
N GLY A 43 -6.47 -1.90 -10.34
CA GLY A 43 -6.75 -0.53 -10.80
C GLY A 43 -7.23 0.37 -9.68
N GLN A 44 -8.14 -0.13 -8.82
CA GLN A 44 -8.65 0.59 -7.66
C GLN A 44 -7.54 0.89 -6.65
N PHE A 45 -6.71 -0.11 -6.31
CA PHE A 45 -5.63 0.09 -5.35
C PHE A 45 -4.53 1.03 -5.87
N GLN A 46 -4.11 0.86 -7.12
CA GLN A 46 -3.13 1.73 -7.75
C GLN A 46 -3.65 3.16 -7.92
N GLY A 47 -4.92 3.32 -8.29
CA GLY A 47 -5.61 4.61 -8.37
C GLY A 47 -5.70 5.30 -7.01
N TYR A 48 -6.03 4.55 -5.95
CA TYR A 48 -5.99 5.05 -4.58
C TYR A 48 -4.59 5.54 -4.20
N LEU A 49 -3.54 4.75 -4.47
CA LEU A 49 -2.15 5.13 -4.20
C LEU A 49 -1.76 6.40 -4.96
N LYS A 50 -2.09 6.50 -6.24
CA LYS A 50 -1.84 7.69 -7.05
C LYS A 50 -2.51 8.92 -6.47
N LYS A 51 -3.80 8.82 -6.15
CA LYS A 51 -4.61 9.93 -5.62
C LYS A 51 -4.17 10.35 -4.20
N THR A 52 -3.73 9.39 -3.40
CA THR A 52 -3.39 9.60 -1.99
C THR A 52 -1.96 10.05 -1.77
N THR A 53 -1.01 9.43 -2.46
CA THR A 53 0.42 9.66 -2.23
C THR A 53 1.14 10.26 -3.42
N GLY A 54 0.48 10.39 -4.59
CA GLY A 54 1.15 10.77 -5.83
C GLY A 54 2.14 9.72 -6.33
N ALA A 55 1.98 8.45 -5.92
CA ALA A 55 2.86 7.38 -6.35
C ALA A 55 2.89 7.25 -7.89
N ASN A 56 4.06 6.96 -8.45
CA ASN A 56 4.21 6.67 -9.88
C ASN A 56 3.81 5.21 -10.20
N ALA A 57 3.76 4.85 -11.49
CA ALA A 57 3.32 3.53 -11.93
C ALA A 57 4.19 2.37 -11.37
N LYS A 58 5.50 2.59 -11.21
CA LYS A 58 6.41 1.59 -10.64
C LYS A 58 6.10 1.36 -9.16
N GLN A 59 6.04 2.44 -8.39
CA GLN A 59 5.69 2.41 -6.96
C GLN A 59 4.33 1.77 -6.69
N GLN A 60 3.34 2.10 -7.53
CA GLN A 60 2.01 1.50 -7.49
C GLN A 60 2.04 -0.01 -7.73
N SER A 61 2.84 -0.45 -8.71
CA SER A 61 2.98 -1.87 -9.06
C SER A 61 3.73 -2.65 -7.97
N ASP A 62 4.83 -2.09 -7.47
CA ASP A 62 5.63 -2.70 -6.40
C ASP A 62 4.78 -2.85 -5.11
N ALA A 63 4.01 -1.81 -4.75
CA ALA A 63 3.13 -1.86 -3.58
C ALA A 63 2.00 -2.88 -3.75
N TYR A 64 1.37 -2.93 -4.94
CA TYR A 64 0.33 -3.92 -5.23
C TYR A 64 0.87 -5.35 -5.16
N ASN A 65 2.02 -5.60 -5.78
CA ASN A 65 2.65 -6.92 -5.77
C ASN A 65 3.03 -7.34 -4.36
N GLY A 66 3.62 -6.44 -3.56
CA GLY A 66 3.93 -6.71 -2.16
C GLY A 66 2.70 -7.07 -1.30
N MET A 67 1.56 -6.39 -1.54
CA MET A 67 0.29 -6.71 -0.87
C MET A 67 -0.28 -8.06 -1.32
N ARG A 68 -0.25 -8.32 -2.63
CA ARG A 68 -0.76 -9.55 -3.24
C ARG A 68 0.04 -10.77 -2.78
N GLU A 69 1.37 -10.70 -2.84
CA GLU A 69 2.27 -11.76 -2.38
C GLU A 69 2.09 -12.04 -0.89
N TRP A 70 2.00 -10.98 -0.08
CA TRP A 70 1.78 -11.16 1.35
C TRP A 70 0.44 -11.85 1.63
N THR A 71 -0.63 -11.41 0.95
CA THR A 71 -1.97 -12.00 1.08
C THR A 71 -1.96 -13.48 0.67
N ASN A 72 -1.38 -13.81 -0.47
CA ASN A 72 -1.30 -15.21 -0.95
C ASN A 72 -0.51 -16.14 -0.01
N ASN A 73 0.46 -15.60 0.74
CA ASN A 73 1.30 -16.39 1.64
C ASN A 73 0.77 -16.45 3.09
N ASN A 74 -0.18 -15.59 3.48
CA ASN A 74 -0.58 -15.42 4.88
C ASN A 74 -2.11 -15.46 5.10
N MET A 75 -2.92 -15.56 4.04
CA MET A 75 -4.38 -15.70 4.07
C MET A 75 -4.82 -16.83 3.14
#